data_AF-A0A920E235-F1
#
_entry.id   AF-A0A920E235-F1
#
_cell.length_a   1.000
_cell.length_b   1.000
_cell.length_c   1.000
_cell.angle_alpha   90.00
_cell.angle_beta   90.00
_cell.angle_gamma   90.00
#
_symmetry.space_group_name_H-M   'P 1'
#
loop_
_entity.id
_entity.type
_entity.pdbx_description
1 polymer ?
#
loop_
_entity_poly.entity_id
_entity_poly.type
_entity_poly.pdbx_seq_one_letter_code
_entity_poly.pdbx_strand_id
1 'polypeptide(L)'
;MKPQIQLIKTDQGFSLTELMIAVAIVGTLGAVALPQYFNQVQKTRQNEAAATVAQIQTTIAAFVDEMGLLPVSWNDLNKITPLMTPKGPANQTNFSAINLASAGCTESQGNSCYQVDATERDQIFT
;
A
#
# COMPACT_ATOMS: atom_id res chain seq x y z
N MET A 1 5.17 70.07 19.24
CA MET A 1 3.92 69.44 18.77
C MET A 1 4.29 68.25 17.90
N LYS A 2 3.91 67.03 18.28
CA LYS A 2 4.26 65.79 17.58
C LYS A 2 2.99 65.25 16.93
N PRO A 3 2.91 65.11 15.59
CA PRO A 3 1.69 64.66 14.93
C PRO A 3 1.52 63.15 15.16
N GLN A 4 0.32 62.73 15.58
CA GLN A 4 -0.02 61.32 15.74
C GLN A 4 -0.55 60.81 14.40
N ILE A 5 0.27 60.01 13.70
CA ILE A 5 -0.15 59.27 12.51
C ILE A 5 -1.10 58.17 12.99
N GLN A 6 -2.40 58.32 12.73
CA GLN A 6 -3.38 57.28 13.01
C GLN A 6 -3.33 56.21 11.91
N LEU A 7 -2.74 55.07 12.24
CA LEU A 7 -2.76 53.85 11.43
C LEU A 7 -4.20 53.34 11.35
N ILE A 8 -4.84 53.51 10.21
CA ILE A 8 -6.16 52.93 9.91
C ILE A 8 -5.97 51.41 9.83
N LYS A 9 -6.30 50.68 10.88
CA LYS A 9 -6.44 49.22 10.83
C LYS A 9 -7.74 48.88 10.12
N THR A 10 -7.64 48.36 8.91
CA THR A 10 -8.77 47.76 8.20
C THR A 10 -8.93 46.34 8.72
N ASP A 11 -9.86 46.11 9.65
CA ASP A 11 -10.25 44.74 10.03
C ASP A 11 -11.08 44.13 8.90
N GLN A 12 -10.38 43.54 7.92
CA GLN A 12 -10.99 42.73 6.85
C GLN A 12 -11.23 41.31 7.40
N GLY A 13 -12.35 41.12 8.08
CA GLY A 13 -12.85 39.79 8.43
C GLY A 13 -13.56 39.14 7.25
N PHE A 14 -13.46 37.81 7.14
CA PHE A 14 -14.26 37.03 6.18
C PHE A 14 -15.75 37.19 6.47
N SER A 15 -16.57 37.38 5.42
CA SER A 15 -18.02 37.37 5.57
C SER A 15 -18.51 35.95 5.92
N LEU A 16 -19.53 35.85 6.77
CA LEU A 16 -20.22 34.59 7.06
C LEU A 16 -20.72 33.91 5.77
N THR A 17 -21.13 34.72 4.79
CA THR A 17 -21.62 34.23 3.49
C THR A 17 -20.50 33.66 2.62
N GLU A 18 -19.29 34.22 2.68
CA GLU A 18 -18.12 33.66 1.98
C GLU A 18 -17.74 32.30 2.56
N LEU A 19 -17.72 32.20 3.89
CA LEU A 19 -17.42 30.94 4.55
C LEU A 19 -18.47 29.87 4.20
N MET A 20 -19.76 30.23 4.19
CA MET A 20 -20.84 29.29 3.91
C MET A 20 -20.78 28.74 2.48
N ILE A 21 -20.49 29.58 1.48
CA ILE A 21 -20.32 29.16 0.09
C ILE A 21 -19.04 28.31 -0.06
N ALA A 22 -17.94 28.70 0.60
CA ALA A 22 -16.70 27.93 0.56
C ALA A 22 -16.89 26.50 1.10
N VAL A 23 -17.58 26.35 2.24
CA VAL A 23 -17.89 25.03 2.82
C VAL A 23 -18.82 24.24 1.91
N ALA A 24 -19.80 24.88 1.26
CA ALA A 24 -20.68 24.21 0.31
C ALA A 24 -19.90 23.63 -0.88
N ILE A 25 -18.97 24.40 -1.46
CA ILE A 25 -18.14 23.94 -2.58
C ILE A 25 -17.21 22.81 -2.14
N VAL A 26 -16.46 22.98 -1.05
CA VAL A 26 -15.55 21.94 -0.54
C VAL A 26 -16.31 20.66 -0.16
N GLY A 27 -17.52 20.80 0.39
CA GLY A 27 -18.40 19.68 0.70
C GLY A 27 -18.80 18.87 -0.54
N THR A 28 -19.19 19.54 -1.63
CA THR A 28 -19.53 18.86 -2.89
C THR A 28 -18.33 18.16 -3.53
N LEU A 29 -17.16 18.82 -3.55
CA LEU A 29 -15.93 18.23 -4.09
C LEU A 29 -15.48 17.03 -3.25
N GLY A 30 -15.52 17.15 -1.92
CA GLY A 30 -15.14 16.08 -1.00
C GLY A 30 -16.03 14.84 -1.12
N ALA A 31 -17.34 15.03 -1.33
CA ALA A 31 -18.29 13.93 -1.47
C ALA A 31 -17.98 13.01 -2.67
N VAL A 32 -17.47 13.55 -3.77
CA VAL A 32 -17.11 12.77 -4.97
C VAL A 32 -15.65 12.30 -4.92
N ALA A 33 -14.73 13.15 -4.46
CA ALA A 33 -13.30 12.85 -4.48
C ALA A 33 -12.89 11.77 -3.47
N LEU A 34 -13.46 11.76 -2.27
CA LEU A 34 -13.12 10.80 -1.22
C LEU A 34 -13.39 9.34 -1.61
N PRO A 35 -14.59 8.95 -2.06
CA PRO A 35 -14.83 7.55 -2.43
C PRO A 35 -13.94 7.12 -3.61
N GLN A 36 -13.67 8.00 -4.57
CA GLN A 36 -12.75 7.70 -5.67
C GLN A 36 -11.32 7.49 -5.18
N TYR A 37 -10.84 8.33 -4.26
CA TYR A 37 -9.50 8.21 -3.67
C TYR A 37 -9.30 6.87 -2.96
N PHE A 38 -10.25 6.44 -2.11
CA PHE A 38 -10.17 5.15 -1.43
C PHE A 38 -10.15 3.97 -2.42
N ASN A 39 -10.96 4.04 -3.48
CA ASN A 39 -10.94 3.04 -4.54
C ASN A 39 -9.61 3.02 -5.31
N GLN A 40 -8.99 4.18 -5.57
CA GLN A 40 -7.70 4.26 -6.24
C GLN A 40 -6.58 3.67 -5.39
N VAL A 41 -6.56 3.97 -4.09
CA VAL A 41 -5.60 3.38 -3.14
C VAL A 41 -5.75 1.85 -3.12
N GLN A 42 -6.99 1.35 -3.09
CA GLN A 42 -7.24 -0.09 -3.11
C GLN A 42 -6.77 -0.75 -4.41
N LYS A 43 -7.02 -0.13 -5.57
CA LYS A 43 -6.52 -0.61 -6.88
C LYS A 43 -4.99 -0.62 -6.93
N THR A 44 -4.34 0.44 -6.44
CA THR A 44 -2.88 0.49 -6.38
C THR A 44 -2.32 -0.66 -5.54
N ARG A 45 -2.94 -0.96 -4.38
CA ARG A 45 -2.55 -2.11 -3.54
C ARG A 45 -2.73 -3.46 -4.24
N GLN A 46 -3.83 -3.63 -4.99
CA GLN A 46 -4.05 -4.85 -5.78
C GLN A 46 -3.00 -5.01 -6.88
N ASN A 47 -2.68 -3.93 -7.58
CA ASN A 47 -1.66 -3.94 -8.63
C ASN A 47 -0.27 -4.26 -8.07
N GLU A 48 0.05 -3.77 -6.88
CA GLU A 48 1.31 -4.07 -6.20
C GLU A 48 1.40 -5.53 -5.75
N ALA A 49 0.31 -6.11 -5.23
CA ALA A 49 0.24 -7.53 -4.93
C ALA A 49 0.45 -8.38 -6.20
N ALA A 50 -0.21 -8.01 -7.31
CA ALA A 50 -0.04 -8.69 -8.59
C ALA A 50 1.40 -8.58 -9.12
N ALA A 51 2.03 -7.41 -9.00
CA ALA A 51 3.42 -7.20 -9.39
C ALA A 51 4.38 -8.06 -8.55
N THR A 52 4.11 -8.19 -7.25
CA THR A 52 4.92 -9.02 -6.35
C THR A 52 4.77 -10.51 -6.68
N VAL A 53 3.57 -10.99 -7.00
CA VAL A 53 3.36 -12.37 -7.46
C VAL A 53 4.10 -12.61 -8.79
N ALA A 54 4.06 -11.66 -9.72
CA ALA A 54 4.82 -11.76 -10.97
C ALA A 54 6.34 -11.82 -10.71
N GLN A 55 6.84 -11.05 -9.74
CA GLN A 55 8.25 -11.13 -9.31
C GLN A 55 8.59 -12.49 -8.69
N ILE A 56 7.70 -13.09 -7.90
CA ILE A 56 7.90 -14.44 -7.37
C ILE A 56 7.97 -15.46 -8.51
N GLN A 57 7.10 -15.35 -9.52
CA GLN A 57 7.13 -16.23 -10.70
C GLN A 57 8.46 -16.13 -11.47
N THR A 58 8.96 -14.91 -11.71
CA THR A 58 10.25 -14.73 -12.38
C THR A 58 11.42 -15.24 -11.52
N THR A 59 11.33 -15.07 -10.20
CA THR A 59 12.34 -15.59 -9.26
C THR A 59 12.37 -17.13 -9.27
N ILE A 60 11.21 -17.79 -9.31
CA ILE A 60 11.11 -19.25 -9.44
C ILE A 60 11.73 -19.70 -10.77
N ALA A 61 11.41 -19.03 -11.88
CA ALA A 61 11.97 -19.36 -13.18
C ALA A 61 13.50 -19.23 -13.19
N ALA A 62 14.04 -18.16 -12.62
CA ALA A 62 15.48 -17.95 -12.48
C ALA A 62 16.15 -19.01 -11.57
N PHE A 63 15.50 -19.38 -10.47
CA PHE A 63 16.00 -20.44 -9.57
C PHE A 63 16.08 -21.80 -10.29
N VAL A 64 15.07 -22.14 -11.09
CA VAL A 64 15.05 -23.38 -11.87
C VAL A 64 16.15 -23.37 -12.93
N ASP A 65 16.41 -22.23 -13.57
CA ASP A 65 17.49 -22.08 -14.55
C ASP A 65 18.88 -22.26 -13.92
N GLU A 66 19.10 -21.72 -12.71
CA GLU A 66 20.39 -21.80 -12.02
C GLU A 66 20.62 -23.15 -11.32
N MET A 67 19.61 -23.70 -10.65
CA MET A 67 19.74 -24.88 -9.78
C MET A 67 19.27 -26.18 -10.44
N GLY A 68 18.53 -26.11 -11.57
CA GLY A 68 17.95 -27.28 -12.24
C GLY A 68 16.87 -28.01 -11.44
N LEU A 69 16.41 -27.42 -10.33
CA LEU A 69 15.46 -27.99 -9.38
C LEU A 69 14.36 -26.97 -9.06
N LEU A 70 13.16 -27.45 -8.74
CA LEU A 70 12.10 -26.58 -8.22
C LEU A 70 12.42 -26.15 -6.79
N PRO A 71 12.15 -24.89 -6.42
CA PRO A 71 12.29 -24.45 -5.04
C PRO A 71 11.22 -25.11 -4.16
N VAL A 72 11.59 -25.46 -2.92
CA VAL A 72 10.68 -26.07 -1.93
C VAL A 72 10.37 -25.15 -0.76
N SER A 73 10.99 -23.96 -0.71
CA SER A 73 10.88 -23.03 0.40
C SER A 73 11.07 -21.57 -0.01
N TRP A 74 10.55 -20.64 0.80
CA TRP A 74 10.83 -19.21 0.63
C TRP A 74 12.32 -18.88 0.80
N ASN A 75 13.03 -19.61 1.66
CA ASN A 75 14.47 -19.48 1.83
C ASN A 75 15.26 -19.79 0.55
N ASP A 76 14.79 -20.73 -0.27
CA ASP A 76 15.43 -21.05 -1.55
C ASP A 76 15.28 -19.91 -2.57
N LEU A 77 14.11 -19.28 -2.64
CA LEU A 77 13.89 -18.14 -3.53
C LEU A 77 14.73 -16.92 -3.14
N ASN A 78 14.96 -16.72 -1.83
CA ASN A 78 15.80 -15.62 -1.33
C ASN A 78 17.26 -15.69 -1.81
N LYS A 79 17.74 -16.84 -2.28
CA LYS A 79 19.09 -16.98 -2.86
C LYS A 79 19.25 -16.20 -4.17
N ILE A 80 18.15 -16.04 -4.92
CA ILE A 80 18.12 -15.30 -6.19
C ILE A 80 17.63 -13.87 -5.96
N THR A 81 16.49 -13.72 -5.30
CA THR A 81 15.90 -12.40 -5.03
C THR A 81 15.18 -12.45 -3.68
N PRO A 82 15.60 -11.63 -2.69
CA PRO A 82 14.99 -11.64 -1.38
C PRO A 82 13.57 -11.08 -1.45
N LEU A 83 12.61 -11.88 -0.99
CA LEU A 83 11.23 -11.44 -0.81
C LEU A 83 11.10 -10.76 0.55
N MET A 84 10.81 -9.47 0.56
CA MET A 84 10.75 -8.68 1.80
C MET A 84 9.37 -8.77 2.46
N THR A 85 9.36 -9.14 3.73
CA THR A 85 8.23 -9.01 4.66
C THR A 85 8.48 -7.82 5.60
N PRO A 86 7.47 -7.33 6.35
CA PRO A 86 7.65 -6.27 7.34
C PRO A 86 8.71 -6.58 8.42
N LYS A 87 9.06 -7.85 8.62
CA LYS A 87 10.05 -8.33 9.59
C LYS A 87 11.42 -8.67 8.97
N GLY A 88 11.60 -8.47 7.66
CA GLY A 88 12.81 -8.83 6.92
C GLY A 88 12.53 -9.86 5.81
N PRO A 89 13.57 -10.43 5.19
CA PRO A 89 13.41 -11.42 4.12
C PRO A 89 12.62 -12.66 4.57
N ALA A 90 11.82 -13.23 3.67
CA ALA A 90 10.99 -14.40 3.92
C ALA A 90 11.83 -15.67 4.13
N ASN A 91 12.33 -15.92 5.34
CA ASN A 91 13.24 -17.03 5.63
C ASN A 91 12.53 -18.32 6.10
N GLN A 92 11.30 -18.55 5.63
CA GLN A 92 10.57 -19.76 6.01
C GLN A 92 11.03 -20.95 5.15
N THR A 93 11.12 -22.12 5.77
CA THR A 93 11.56 -23.37 5.14
C THR A 93 10.46 -24.08 4.36
N ASN A 94 9.24 -23.52 4.33
CA ASN A 94 8.06 -24.00 3.62
C ASN A 94 7.35 -22.81 2.94
N PHE A 95 6.38 -23.08 2.07
CA PHE A 95 5.59 -22.06 1.36
C PHE A 95 4.35 -21.56 2.13
N SER A 96 4.47 -21.37 3.44
CA SER A 96 3.41 -20.76 4.25
C SER A 96 3.15 -19.31 3.83
N ALA A 97 1.91 -18.87 3.99
CA ALA A 97 1.50 -17.47 4.05
C ALA A 97 2.61 -16.49 4.48
N ILE A 98 2.94 -15.53 3.61
CA ILE A 98 3.78 -14.39 3.97
C ILE A 98 3.04 -13.07 3.77
N ASN A 99 3.29 -12.15 4.71
CA ASN A 99 2.86 -10.76 4.59
C ASN A 99 3.92 -9.98 3.80
N LEU A 100 3.51 -9.37 2.69
CA LEU A 100 4.40 -8.58 1.84
C LEU A 100 4.63 -7.18 2.46
N ALA A 101 5.88 -6.71 2.44
CA ALA A 101 6.28 -5.44 3.09
C ALA A 101 5.57 -4.19 2.54
N SER A 102 5.04 -4.26 1.32
CA SER A 102 4.57 -3.10 0.58
C SER A 102 3.14 -2.65 0.93
N ALA A 103 2.38 -3.48 1.63
CA ALA A 103 0.95 -3.26 1.84
C ALA A 103 0.58 -2.22 2.93
N GLY A 104 1.55 -1.55 3.59
CA GLY A 104 1.28 -0.72 4.77
C GLY A 104 0.70 -1.52 5.94
N CYS A 105 0.88 -2.84 5.89
CA CYS A 105 0.39 -3.80 6.86
C CYS A 105 1.45 -4.05 7.91
N THR A 106 1.26 -3.47 9.09
CA THR A 106 1.88 -3.96 10.31
C THR A 106 0.98 -5.07 10.87
N GLU A 107 1.54 -6.19 11.34
CA GLU A 107 0.84 -7.39 11.82
C GLU A 107 -0.21 -7.17 12.95
N SER A 108 -0.48 -5.92 13.32
CA SER A 108 -1.36 -5.54 14.42
C SER A 108 -2.73 -5.03 13.98
N GLN A 109 -3.12 -5.14 12.70
CA GLN A 109 -4.48 -4.77 12.25
C GLN A 109 -5.12 -5.92 11.47
N GLY A 110 -6.11 -6.54 12.10
CA GLY A 110 -6.90 -7.61 11.50
C GLY A 110 -7.51 -7.19 10.15
N ASN A 111 -7.49 -8.13 9.21
CA ASN A 111 -8.37 -8.23 8.04
C ASN A 111 -8.18 -7.30 6.82
N SER A 112 -7.04 -6.64 6.60
CA SER A 112 -6.83 -5.86 5.35
C SER A 112 -5.50 -6.08 4.63
N CYS A 113 -4.84 -7.20 4.89
CA CYS A 113 -3.57 -7.55 4.28
C CYS A 113 -3.77 -8.64 3.22
N TYR A 114 -3.15 -8.43 2.06
CA TYR A 114 -3.10 -9.44 1.02
C TYR A 114 -2.06 -10.48 1.42
N GLN A 115 -2.53 -11.71 1.59
CA GLN A 115 -1.68 -12.86 1.85
C GLN A 115 -1.40 -13.56 0.52
N VAL A 116 -0.15 -13.90 0.28
CA VAL A 116 0.23 -14.78 -0.83
C VAL A 116 0.57 -16.14 -0.24
N ASP A 117 -0.22 -17.14 -0.62
CA ASP A 117 -0.01 -18.54 -0.32
C ASP A 117 0.50 -19.25 -1.57
N ALA A 118 1.64 -19.94 -1.45
CA ALA A 118 2.14 -20.81 -2.50
C ALA A 118 1.86 -22.25 -2.09
N THR A 119 0.94 -22.91 -2.80
CA THR A 119 0.61 -24.32 -2.54
C THR A 119 1.19 -25.18 -3.65
N GLU A 120 1.83 -26.28 -3.26
CA GLU A 120 2.29 -27.30 -4.19
C GLU A 120 1.11 -27.90 -4.98
N ARG A 121 1.30 -28.14 -6.28
CA ARG A 121 0.23 -28.59 -7.19
C ARG A 121 -0.37 -29.97 -6.86
N ASP A 122 0.17 -30.69 -5.88
CA ASP A 122 -0.22 -32.07 -5.53
C ASP A 122 -1.14 -32.16 -4.29
N GLN A 123 -1.70 -31.04 -3.81
CA GLN A 123 -2.63 -31.01 -2.66
C GLN A 123 -4.07 -30.62 -3.05
N ILE A 124 -4.42 -30.66 -4.34
CA ILE A 124 -5.80 -30.50 -4.80
C ILE A 124 -6.36 -31.92 -4.95
N PHE A 125 -7.33 -32.28 -4.10
CA PHE A 125 -8.06 -33.56 -3.96
C PHE A 125 -7.72 -34.38 -2.70
N THR A 126 -8.15 -33.90 -1.53
CA THR A 126 -8.90 -34.73 -0.56
C THR A 126 -9.90 -33.85 0.19
#